data_AF-A0A1I1FI38-F1
#
_entry.id   AF-A0A1I1FI38-F1
#
_cell.length_a   1.000
_cell.length_b   1.000
_cell.length_c   1.000
_cell.angle_alpha   90.00
_cell.angle_beta   90.00
_cell.angle_gamma   90.00
#
_symmetry.space_group_name_H-M   'P 1'
#
loop_
_entity.id
_entity.type
_entity.pdbx_description
1 polymer ?
#
loop_
_entity_poly.entity_id
_entity_poly.type
_entity_poly.pdbx_seq_one_letter_code
_entity_poly.pdbx_strand_id
1 'polypeptide(L)'
;MTLAHGTAAGTDAVATRARSRNRGMRLRTCAECGKVEEVRADNPATRCRACGSRPALDRGHCRRSADRNHETCRHCGRVFPAPPSSRQQFCCLACRRAAQSVERCCATCGSSFHIPRSVLSGRTNASGRFCSRSCYERHLCRTPRIRGRGSRWKTIRKAALRQTPFCACCGRTRHLQVHHIIPFRLTRDNSPTNLIPLCRACHKRVESVFHDVEAVDPPLPVTKLVLFCSIHARRTVTLHMLKSSAHAGQRAAA
;
A
#
# COMPACT_ATOMS: atom_id res chain seq x y z
N MET A 1 15.61 81.71 49.31
CA MET A 1 15.07 82.46 48.15
C MET A 1 15.58 81.73 46.92
N THR A 2 14.81 81.09 46.04
CA THR A 2 13.38 81.18 45.76
C THR A 2 12.99 79.91 44.97
N LEU A 3 11.94 79.23 45.45
CA LEU A 3 10.87 78.47 44.79
C LEU A 3 11.14 77.63 43.51
N ALA A 4 10.95 76.32 43.70
CA ALA A 4 9.96 75.43 43.07
C ALA A 4 9.51 75.65 41.61
N HIS A 5 9.58 74.57 40.81
CA HIS A 5 8.53 73.88 40.03
C HIS A 5 9.27 72.96 39.03
N GLY A 6 8.86 71.74 38.68
CA GLY A 6 7.69 70.94 38.99
C GLY A 6 7.93 69.53 38.43
N THR A 7 7.29 68.56 39.06
CA THR A 7 7.33 67.12 38.81
C THR A 7 6.71 66.71 37.47
N ALA A 8 7.28 65.72 36.79
CA ALA A 8 6.51 64.74 36.02
C ALA A 8 7.31 63.44 35.88
N ALA A 9 6.83 62.40 36.57
CA ALA A 9 7.18 61.02 36.35
C ALA A 9 6.69 60.57 34.96
N GLY A 10 7.50 59.76 34.28
CA GLY A 10 7.16 59.18 32.98
C GLY A 10 7.97 57.93 32.74
N THR A 11 7.57 56.85 33.41
CA THR A 11 7.86 55.47 33.01
C THR A 11 7.31 55.25 31.61
N ASP A 12 8.10 54.77 30.66
CA ASP A 12 7.61 53.97 29.52
C ASP A 12 8.81 53.19 28.95
N ALA A 13 9.04 52.00 29.47
CA ALA A 13 8.47 50.78 28.91
C ALA A 13 8.92 50.57 27.45
N VAL A 14 9.97 49.75 27.32
CA VAL A 14 10.36 49.06 26.09
C VAL A 14 9.14 48.34 25.54
N ALA A 15 8.43 48.98 24.61
CA ALA A 15 7.33 48.37 23.88
C ALA A 15 7.92 47.34 22.91
N THR A 16 7.99 46.10 23.39
CA THR A 16 8.10 44.91 22.54
C THR A 16 7.01 44.98 21.49
N ARG A 17 7.35 45.36 20.25
CA ARG A 17 6.44 45.32 19.11
C ARG A 17 6.11 43.87 18.78
N ALA A 18 5.10 43.35 19.47
CA ALA A 18 4.38 42.15 19.07
C ALA A 18 3.82 42.39 17.66
N ARG A 19 4.43 41.77 16.65
CA ARG A 19 3.96 41.80 15.26
C ARG A 19 2.59 41.13 15.19
N SER A 20 1.53 41.94 15.18
CA SER A 20 0.19 41.54 14.73
C SER A 20 0.31 40.93 13.33
N ARG A 21 0.03 39.63 13.20
CA ARG A 21 -0.02 38.92 11.91
C ARG A 21 -1.35 39.24 11.23
N ASN A 22 -1.46 40.45 10.69
CA ASN A 22 -2.61 40.78 9.85
C ASN A 22 -2.43 40.07 8.50
N ARG A 23 -3.22 39.01 8.25
CA ARG A 23 -3.19 38.20 7.01
C ARG A 23 -4.04 38.83 5.89
N GLY A 24 -4.10 40.16 5.84
CA GLY A 24 -4.82 40.87 4.78
C GLY A 24 -4.00 40.92 3.49
N MET A 25 -4.70 41.02 2.36
CA MET A 25 -4.10 41.38 1.07
C MET A 25 -4.48 42.82 0.72
N ARG A 26 -3.61 43.53 0.01
CA ARG A 26 -3.82 44.87 -0.53
C ARG A 26 -3.43 44.88 -2.01
N LEU A 27 -4.12 45.69 -2.80
CA LEU A 27 -3.68 45.99 -4.15
C LEU A 27 -2.51 46.97 -4.10
N ARG A 28 -1.45 46.67 -4.84
CA ARG A 28 -0.31 47.54 -5.03
C ARG A 28 -0.17 47.86 -6.51
N THR A 29 -0.23 49.14 -6.84
CA THR A 29 0.20 49.67 -8.13
C THR A 29 1.70 49.91 -8.10
N CYS A 30 2.45 49.28 -9.01
CA CYS A 30 3.89 49.46 -9.10
C CYS A 30 4.25 50.88 -9.55
N ALA A 31 5.06 51.58 -8.78
CA ALA A 31 5.49 52.96 -9.09
C ALA A 31 6.22 53.12 -10.44
N GLU A 32 6.88 52.07 -10.96
CA GLU A 32 7.64 52.16 -12.21
C GLU A 32 6.87 51.72 -13.47
N CYS A 33 6.09 50.64 -13.41
CA CYS A 33 5.43 50.07 -14.59
C CYS A 33 3.91 50.12 -14.53
N GLY A 34 3.33 50.72 -13.48
CA GLY A 34 1.88 50.85 -13.32
C GLY A 34 1.12 49.54 -13.05
N LYS A 35 1.81 48.39 -13.02
CA LYS A 35 1.17 47.07 -12.82
C LYS A 35 0.50 46.99 -11.45
N VAL A 36 -0.79 46.65 -11.42
CA VAL A 36 -1.57 46.40 -10.20
C VAL A 36 -1.47 44.92 -9.83
N GLU A 37 -1.04 44.63 -8.60
CA GLU A 37 -0.90 43.26 -8.10
C GLU A 37 -1.41 43.15 -6.66
N GLU A 38 -2.06 42.04 -6.35
CA GLU A 38 -2.47 41.72 -4.98
C GLU A 38 -1.24 41.24 -4.18
N VAL A 39 -0.94 41.94 -3.09
CA VAL A 39 0.19 41.65 -2.22
C VAL A 39 -0.25 41.65 -0.77
N ARG A 40 0.54 41.01 0.10
CA ARG A 40 0.25 41.02 1.54
C ARG A 40 0.21 42.45 2.07
N ALA A 41 -0.73 42.73 2.97
CA ALA A 41 -0.94 44.05 3.54
C ALA A 41 0.31 44.58 4.27
N ASP A 42 1.11 43.69 4.87
CA ASP A 42 2.36 44.00 5.55
C ASP A 42 3.57 44.16 4.60
N ASN A 43 3.41 43.97 3.29
CA ASN A 43 4.48 44.16 2.32
C ASN A 43 4.72 45.66 2.07
N PRO A 44 5.87 46.25 2.48
CA PRO A 44 6.13 47.67 2.32
C PRO A 44 6.58 48.05 0.89
N ALA A 45 6.82 47.07 0.01
CA ALA A 45 7.34 47.35 -1.33
C ALA A 45 6.36 48.17 -2.17
N THR A 46 6.85 49.26 -2.77
CA THR A 46 6.12 50.15 -3.68
C THR A 46 6.31 49.79 -5.16
N ARG A 47 7.23 48.87 -5.45
CA ARG A 47 7.56 48.37 -6.80
C ARG A 47 7.22 46.88 -6.93
N CYS A 48 6.91 46.42 -8.13
CA CYS A 48 6.73 45.00 -8.42
C CYS A 48 8.07 44.26 -8.33
N ARG A 49 8.04 42.92 -8.20
CA ARG A 49 9.26 42.11 -8.08
C ARG A 49 10.22 42.36 -9.25
N ALA A 50 9.69 42.43 -10.47
CA ALA A 50 10.48 42.63 -11.68
C ALA A 50 11.18 44.00 -11.70
N CYS A 51 10.45 45.08 -11.39
CA CYS A 51 10.99 46.43 -11.27
C CYS A 51 12.00 46.56 -10.12
N GLY A 52 11.71 45.96 -8.95
CA GLY A 52 12.65 45.93 -7.82
C GLY A 52 13.94 45.16 -8.10
N SER A 53 13.95 44.24 -9.06
CA SER A 53 15.15 43.51 -9.49
C SER A 53 15.96 44.22 -10.59
N ARG A 54 15.42 45.26 -11.25
CA ARG A 54 16.14 46.01 -12.30
C ARG A 54 17.41 46.73 -11.80
N PRO A 55 17.45 47.35 -10.60
CA PRO A 55 18.67 47.98 -10.08
C PRO A 55 19.84 47.00 -9.88
N ALA A 56 19.57 45.70 -9.77
CA ALA A 56 20.60 44.67 -9.66
C ALA A 56 21.18 44.23 -11.03
N LEU A 57 20.51 44.56 -12.14
CA LEU A 57 20.95 44.24 -13.49
C LEU A 57 21.83 45.35 -14.09
N ASP A 58 21.57 46.62 -13.76
CA ASP A 58 22.32 47.78 -14.28
C ASP A 58 23.69 47.97 -13.62
N ARG A 59 23.90 47.46 -12.40
CA ARG A 59 25.20 47.56 -11.71
C ARG A 59 26.21 46.50 -12.15
N GLY A 60 26.18 46.07 -13.41
CA GLY A 60 27.30 45.36 -14.05
C GLY A 60 27.90 44.20 -13.25
N HIS A 61 27.15 43.58 -12.34
CA HIS A 61 27.56 42.35 -11.69
C HIS A 61 27.12 41.24 -12.62
N CYS A 62 27.84 41.12 -13.74
CA CYS A 62 28.01 39.84 -14.38
C CYS A 62 28.66 38.93 -13.34
N ARG A 63 27.84 38.31 -12.49
CA ARG A 63 28.19 37.03 -11.88
C ARG A 63 28.45 36.13 -13.09
N ARG A 64 29.71 36.08 -13.54
CA ARG A 64 30.21 34.99 -14.38
C ARG A 64 29.66 33.76 -13.68
N SER A 65 28.63 33.13 -14.26
CA SER A 65 28.10 31.91 -13.67
C SER A 65 29.31 31.00 -13.59
N ALA A 66 29.74 30.67 -12.38
CA ALA A 66 30.89 29.81 -12.17
C ALA A 66 30.77 28.66 -13.17
N ASP A 67 31.83 28.44 -13.95
CA ASP A 67 31.86 27.41 -14.98
C ASP A 67 31.23 26.14 -14.40
N ARG A 68 30.18 25.64 -15.04
CA ARG A 68 29.42 24.54 -14.44
C ARG A 68 30.35 23.34 -14.49
N ASN A 69 30.67 22.76 -13.34
CA ASN A 69 31.45 21.53 -13.34
C ASN A 69 30.73 20.47 -14.21
N HIS A 70 31.49 19.63 -14.88
CA HIS A 70 30.96 18.58 -15.74
C HIS A 70 31.39 17.22 -15.18
N GLU A 71 30.46 16.30 -15.04
CA GLU A 71 30.73 14.92 -14.61
C GLU A 71 30.28 13.91 -15.68
N THR A 72 30.90 12.73 -15.67
CA THR A 72 30.57 11.64 -16.61
C THR A 72 29.58 10.68 -15.98
N CYS A 73 28.48 10.40 -16.67
CA CYS A 73 27.45 9.46 -16.20
C CYS A 73 28.00 8.03 -16.16
N ARG A 74 27.93 7.37 -14.99
CA ARG A 74 28.40 5.97 -14.81
C ARG A 74 27.60 4.91 -15.57
N HIS A 75 26.47 5.28 -16.18
CA HIS A 75 25.62 4.36 -16.95
C HIS A 75 25.79 4.51 -18.46
N CYS A 76 25.64 5.72 -18.99
CA CYS A 76 25.67 5.97 -20.44
C CYS A 76 26.95 6.65 -20.93
N GLY A 77 27.88 7.00 -20.04
CA GLY A 77 29.14 7.68 -20.41
C GLY A 77 28.99 9.13 -20.87
N ARG A 78 27.77 9.68 -20.92
CA ARG A 78 27.54 11.08 -21.32
C ARG A 78 28.03 12.04 -20.24
N VAL A 79 28.72 13.10 -20.67
CA VAL A 79 29.11 14.24 -19.83
C VAL A 79 27.89 15.13 -19.59
N PHE A 80 27.65 15.52 -18.34
CA PHE A 80 26.52 16.36 -17.94
C PHE A 80 26.95 17.42 -16.92
N PRO A 81 26.26 18.58 -16.87
CA PRO A 81 26.57 19.63 -15.91
C PRO A 81 26.16 19.19 -14.50
N ALA A 82 27.10 19.25 -13.56
CA ALA A 82 26.95 18.91 -12.16
C ALA A 82 27.42 20.08 -11.29
N PRO A 83 26.65 20.53 -10.28
CA PRO A 83 27.14 21.52 -9.33
C PRO A 83 28.42 21.03 -8.61
N PRO A 84 29.39 21.91 -8.28
CA PRO A 84 30.63 21.53 -7.59
C PRO A 84 30.43 20.80 -6.25
N SER A 85 29.30 21.00 -5.60
CA SER A 85 28.92 20.36 -4.34
C SER A 85 28.11 19.07 -4.50
N SER A 86 27.74 18.70 -5.73
CA SER A 86 26.88 17.55 -5.98
C SER A 86 27.69 16.27 -6.13
N ARG A 87 27.33 15.20 -5.41
CA ARG A 87 27.87 13.84 -5.63
C ARG A 87 27.08 13.10 -6.71
N GLN A 88 26.63 13.79 -7.75
CA GLN A 88 25.69 13.24 -8.72
C GLN A 88 26.42 12.32 -9.70
N GLN A 89 26.10 11.02 -9.70
CA GLN A 89 26.82 10.03 -10.53
C GLN A 89 26.14 9.72 -11.88
N PHE A 90 24.93 10.24 -12.11
CA PHE A 90 24.10 9.89 -13.27
C PHE A 90 23.48 11.14 -13.89
N CYS A 91 23.43 11.20 -15.23
CA CYS A 91 22.86 12.33 -15.95
C CYS A 91 21.33 12.46 -15.79
N CYS A 92 20.63 11.35 -15.52
CA CYS A 92 19.18 11.34 -15.35
C CYS A 92 18.70 10.19 -14.46
N LEU A 93 17.43 10.27 -14.03
CA LEU A 93 16.79 9.23 -13.21
C LEU A 93 16.76 7.87 -13.92
N ALA A 94 16.58 7.85 -15.26
CA ALA A 94 16.56 6.62 -16.04
C ALA A 94 17.91 5.89 -15.99
N CYS A 95 19.02 6.61 -16.21
CA CYS A 95 20.37 6.07 -16.09
C CYS A 95 20.67 5.54 -14.69
N ARG A 96 20.23 6.25 -13.64
CA ARG A 96 20.38 5.76 -12.26
C ARG A 96 19.59 4.47 -12.03
N ARG A 97 18.34 4.40 -12.49
CA ARG A 97 17.48 3.21 -12.35
C ARG A 97 18.04 2.01 -13.11
N ALA A 98 18.52 2.23 -14.33
CA ALA A 98 19.10 1.19 -15.17
C ALA A 98 20.45 0.69 -14.61
N ALA A 99 21.30 1.58 -14.10
CA ALA A 99 22.53 1.16 -13.41
C ALA A 99 22.28 0.35 -12.14
N GLN A 100 21.14 0.57 -11.47
CA GLN A 100 20.74 -0.13 -10.26
C GLN A 100 19.83 -1.33 -10.51
N SER A 101 19.43 -1.60 -11.76
CA SER A 101 18.61 -2.74 -12.11
C SER A 101 19.46 -3.97 -12.41
N VAL A 102 18.90 -5.14 -12.18
CA VAL A 102 19.48 -6.45 -12.50
C VAL A 102 18.41 -7.26 -13.20
N GLU A 103 18.80 -7.91 -14.29
CA GLU A 103 17.95 -8.85 -15.01
C GLU A 103 17.88 -10.20 -14.28
N ARG A 104 16.68 -10.79 -14.23
CA ARG A 104 16.44 -12.11 -13.63
C ARG A 104 15.40 -12.89 -14.43
N CYS A 105 15.43 -14.21 -14.30
CA CYS A 105 14.44 -15.10 -14.89
C CYS A 105 13.35 -15.48 -13.89
N CYS A 106 12.09 -15.48 -14.33
CA CYS A 106 10.98 -15.84 -13.47
C CYS A 106 10.95 -17.36 -13.21
N ALA A 107 10.89 -17.77 -11.94
CA ALA A 107 10.83 -19.18 -11.55
C ALA A 107 9.53 -19.91 -11.97
N THR A 108 8.54 -19.18 -12.49
CA THR A 108 7.23 -19.73 -12.89
C THR A 108 7.07 -19.83 -14.40
N CYS A 109 7.42 -18.78 -15.14
CA CYS A 109 7.23 -18.71 -16.59
C CYS A 109 8.54 -18.66 -17.39
N GLY A 110 9.70 -18.56 -16.74
CA GLY A 110 11.01 -18.50 -17.40
C GLY A 110 11.37 -17.14 -18.00
N SER A 111 10.42 -16.23 -18.23
CA SER A 111 10.67 -14.93 -18.85
C SER A 111 11.69 -14.08 -18.06
N SER A 112 12.52 -13.32 -18.78
CA SER A 112 13.42 -12.34 -18.17
C SER A 112 12.68 -11.05 -17.77
N PHE A 113 13.14 -10.42 -16.69
CA PHE A 113 12.59 -9.15 -16.18
C PHE A 113 13.64 -8.40 -15.35
N HIS A 114 13.52 -7.08 -15.28
CA HIS A 114 14.44 -6.23 -14.51
C HIS A 114 13.85 -5.84 -13.14
N ILE A 115 14.69 -5.92 -12.11
CA ILE A 115 14.35 -5.45 -10.75
C ILE A 115 15.48 -4.60 -10.17
N PRO A 116 15.18 -3.65 -9.26
CA PRO A 116 16.24 -2.93 -8.55
C PRO A 116 17.00 -3.86 -7.60
N ARG A 117 18.32 -3.70 -7.50
CA ARG A 117 19.19 -4.47 -6.58
C ARG A 117 18.71 -4.43 -5.13
N SER A 118 18.07 -3.34 -4.70
CA SER A 118 17.54 -3.18 -3.34
C SER A 118 16.48 -4.22 -2.95
N VAL A 119 15.80 -4.84 -3.93
CA VAL A 119 14.76 -5.87 -3.68
C VAL A 119 15.38 -7.24 -3.41
N LEU A 120 16.66 -7.44 -3.76
CA LEU A 120 17.41 -8.67 -3.53
C LEU A 120 17.87 -8.79 -2.07
N SER A 121 16.92 -8.80 -1.14
CA SER A 121 17.20 -9.00 0.29
C SER A 121 17.39 -10.46 0.66
N GLY A 122 16.93 -11.40 -0.17
CA GLY A 122 16.90 -12.84 0.13
C GLY A 122 15.97 -13.25 1.29
N ARG A 123 15.36 -12.28 2.01
CA ARG A 123 14.57 -12.52 3.22
C ARG A 123 13.21 -13.16 2.97
N THR A 124 12.68 -13.05 1.75
CA THR A 124 11.36 -13.60 1.39
C THR A 124 11.45 -14.47 0.16
N ASN A 125 10.56 -15.46 0.07
CA ASN A 125 10.45 -16.33 -1.10
C ASN A 125 10.04 -15.59 -2.39
N ALA A 126 9.49 -14.37 -2.28
CA ALA A 126 9.10 -13.53 -3.40
C ALA A 126 10.25 -12.67 -3.95
N SER A 127 11.24 -12.33 -3.12
CA SER A 127 12.32 -11.37 -3.42
C SER A 127 13.01 -11.68 -4.75
N GLY A 128 12.60 -10.96 -5.81
CA GLY A 128 13.23 -11.02 -7.13
C GLY A 128 13.11 -12.36 -7.88
N ARG A 129 12.16 -13.24 -7.51
CA ARG A 129 11.96 -14.54 -8.18
C ARG A 129 10.85 -14.56 -9.24
N PHE A 130 9.94 -13.60 -9.21
CA PHE A 130 8.74 -13.62 -10.06
C PHE A 130 8.57 -12.29 -10.80
N CYS A 131 8.20 -12.37 -12.09
CA CYS A 131 7.95 -11.19 -12.93
C CYS A 131 6.64 -10.48 -12.58
N SER A 132 5.67 -11.20 -12.00
CA SER A 132 4.34 -10.68 -11.72
C SER A 132 3.71 -11.34 -10.49
N ARG A 133 2.67 -10.70 -9.96
CA ARG A 133 1.87 -11.29 -8.88
C ARG A 133 1.23 -12.60 -9.32
N SER A 134 0.77 -12.72 -10.57
CA SER A 134 0.15 -13.95 -11.07
C SER A 134 1.15 -15.12 -11.12
N CYS A 135 2.40 -14.87 -11.51
CA CYS A 135 3.46 -15.88 -11.48
C CYS A 135 3.84 -16.29 -10.05
N TYR A 136 3.84 -15.35 -9.10
CA TYR A 136 4.04 -15.66 -7.69
C TYR A 136 2.91 -16.53 -7.12
N GLU A 137 1.64 -16.18 -7.38
CA GLU A 137 0.49 -16.98 -6.92
C GLU A 137 0.49 -18.38 -7.54
N ARG A 138 0.80 -18.49 -8.84
CA ARG A 138 0.92 -19.79 -9.52
C ARG A 138 2.02 -20.65 -8.90
N HIS A 139 3.15 -20.03 -8.54
CA HIS A 139 4.24 -20.73 -7.84
C HIS A 139 3.79 -21.27 -6.49
N LEU A 140 3.10 -20.45 -5.69
CA LEU A 140 2.57 -20.89 -4.39
C LEU A 140 1.61 -22.08 -4.54
N CYS A 141 0.87 -22.17 -5.64
CA CYS A 141 -0.10 -23.22 -5.92
C CYS A 141 0.47 -24.44 -6.68
N ARG A 142 1.78 -24.49 -6.96
CA ARG A 142 2.39 -25.53 -7.83
C ARG A 142 2.57 -26.89 -7.15
N THR A 143 2.57 -26.95 -5.81
CA THR A 143 2.84 -28.22 -5.09
C THR A 143 1.63 -29.18 -5.15
N PRO A 144 1.83 -30.45 -5.55
CA PRO A 144 0.74 -31.44 -5.70
C PRO A 144 0.11 -31.88 -4.36
N ARG A 145 0.77 -31.64 -3.22
CA ARG A 145 0.21 -31.91 -1.87
C ARG A 145 0.33 -30.70 -0.91
N ILE A 146 -0.85 -30.27 -0.45
CA ILE A 146 -1.20 -29.70 0.86
C ILE A 146 -0.78 -28.26 1.21
N ARG A 147 0.25 -27.64 0.62
CA ARG A 147 0.73 -26.32 1.12
C ARG A 147 0.31 -25.09 0.30
N GLY A 148 0.04 -25.28 -0.98
CA GLY A 148 -0.28 -24.18 -1.89
C GLY A 148 -1.77 -23.86 -2.02
N ARG A 149 -2.24 -22.77 -1.40
CA ARG A 149 -3.63 -22.26 -1.56
C ARG A 149 -3.68 -20.79 -1.97
N GLY A 150 -2.55 -20.28 -2.47
CA GLY A 150 -2.33 -18.87 -2.77
C GLY A 150 -2.03 -18.03 -1.53
N SER A 151 -1.49 -16.83 -1.74
CA SER A 151 -1.07 -15.92 -0.67
C SER A 151 -2.23 -15.45 0.22
N ARG A 152 -3.44 -15.41 -0.35
CA ARG A 152 -4.66 -14.92 0.31
C ARG A 152 -5.35 -15.96 1.19
N TRP A 153 -4.87 -17.21 1.24
CA TRP A 153 -5.54 -18.29 1.95
C TRP A 153 -5.83 -17.96 3.42
N LYS A 154 -4.90 -17.30 4.13
CA LYS A 154 -5.11 -16.90 5.54
C LYS A 154 -6.33 -16.01 5.71
N THR A 155 -6.56 -15.08 4.79
CA THR A 155 -7.70 -14.15 4.82
C THR A 155 -9.00 -14.85 4.44
N ILE A 156 -8.97 -15.66 3.37
CA ILE A 156 -10.13 -16.42 2.88
C ILE A 156 -10.61 -17.41 3.94
N ARG A 157 -9.68 -18.16 4.55
CA ARG A 157 -9.95 -19.09 5.65
C ARG A 157 -10.65 -18.38 6.82
N LYS A 158 -10.14 -17.21 7.23
CA LYS A 158 -10.77 -16.43 8.31
C LYS A 158 -12.18 -15.99 7.95
N ALA A 159 -12.42 -15.58 6.70
CA ALA A 159 -13.75 -15.19 6.25
C ALA A 159 -14.74 -16.37 6.26
N ALA A 160 -14.35 -17.54 5.75
CA ALA A 160 -15.17 -18.74 5.77
C ALA A 160 -15.56 -19.16 7.21
N LEU A 161 -14.60 -19.11 8.15
CA LEU A 161 -14.86 -19.42 9.56
C LEU A 161 -15.78 -18.39 10.25
N ARG A 162 -15.73 -17.12 9.85
CA ARG A 162 -16.66 -16.10 10.38
C ARG A 162 -18.08 -16.30 9.84
N GLN A 163 -18.22 -16.64 8.56
CA GLN A 163 -19.52 -16.87 7.94
C GLN A 163 -20.20 -18.15 8.42
N THR A 164 -19.43 -19.16 8.82
CA THR A 164 -19.96 -20.44 9.33
C THR A 164 -19.12 -20.88 10.53
N PRO A 165 -19.40 -20.35 11.73
CA PRO A 165 -18.60 -20.58 12.93
C PRO A 165 -18.91 -21.94 13.61
N PHE A 166 -19.30 -22.95 12.83
CA PHE A 166 -19.63 -24.29 13.30
C PHE A 166 -19.27 -25.34 12.22
N CYS A 167 -19.11 -26.58 12.65
CA CYS A 167 -18.89 -27.71 11.75
C CYS A 167 -20.17 -27.97 10.95
N ALA A 168 -20.10 -27.89 9.63
CA ALA A 168 -21.25 -28.12 8.76
C ALA A 168 -21.84 -29.54 8.82
N CYS A 169 -21.15 -30.51 9.40
CA CYS A 169 -21.67 -31.88 9.55
C CYS A 169 -22.26 -32.19 10.92
N CYS A 170 -21.84 -31.50 11.98
CA CYS A 170 -22.21 -31.87 13.36
C CYS A 170 -22.43 -30.70 14.32
N GLY A 171 -22.29 -29.45 13.87
CA GLY A 171 -22.58 -28.26 14.66
C GLY A 171 -21.49 -27.87 15.67
N ARG A 172 -20.46 -28.68 15.90
CA ARG A 172 -19.34 -28.35 16.82
C ARG A 172 -18.67 -27.03 16.44
N THR A 173 -18.42 -26.14 17.40
CA THR A 173 -17.84 -24.80 17.17
C THR A 173 -16.33 -24.69 17.43
N ARG A 174 -15.72 -25.74 17.99
CA ARG A 174 -14.30 -25.78 18.35
C ARG A 174 -13.45 -26.57 17.35
N HIS A 175 -12.17 -26.20 17.26
CA HIS A 175 -11.16 -26.85 16.39
C HIS A 175 -11.57 -26.96 14.92
N LEU A 176 -12.14 -25.88 14.38
CA LEU A 176 -12.59 -25.82 12.99
C LEU A 176 -11.43 -25.70 12.00
N GLN A 177 -11.56 -26.45 10.92
CA GLN A 177 -10.72 -26.42 9.73
C GLN A 177 -11.61 -26.08 8.53
N VAL A 178 -11.06 -25.37 7.54
CA VAL A 178 -11.78 -25.07 6.30
C VAL A 178 -11.35 -26.10 5.28
N HIS A 179 -12.33 -26.83 4.79
CA HIS A 179 -12.19 -27.86 3.77
C HIS A 179 -12.63 -27.31 2.42
N HIS A 180 -11.98 -27.75 1.35
CA HIS A 180 -12.40 -27.47 -0.02
C HIS A 180 -13.35 -28.57 -0.48
N ILE A 181 -14.59 -28.21 -0.83
CA ILE A 181 -15.62 -29.16 -1.28
C ILE A 181 -15.22 -29.85 -2.59
N ILE A 182 -14.54 -29.12 -3.47
CA ILE A 182 -13.84 -29.67 -4.61
C ILE A 182 -12.35 -29.40 -4.39
N PRO A 183 -11.49 -30.43 -4.40
CA PRO A 183 -10.08 -30.26 -4.11
C PRO A 183 -9.43 -29.10 -4.87
N PHE A 184 -8.75 -28.22 -4.13
CA PHE A 184 -8.12 -27.02 -4.70
C PHE A 184 -7.14 -27.35 -5.84
N ARG A 185 -6.50 -28.53 -5.81
CA ARG A 185 -5.59 -29.00 -6.87
C ARG A 185 -6.27 -29.15 -8.23
N LEU A 186 -7.58 -29.42 -8.25
CA LEU A 186 -8.35 -29.66 -9.48
C LEU A 186 -8.88 -28.35 -10.07
N THR A 187 -9.45 -27.48 -9.25
CA THR A 187 -10.17 -26.28 -9.72
C THR A 187 -9.45 -24.97 -9.46
N ARG A 188 -8.48 -24.95 -8.52
CA ARG A 188 -7.90 -23.74 -7.92
C ARG A 188 -8.95 -22.75 -7.39
N ASP A 189 -10.12 -23.26 -7.02
CA ASP A 189 -11.24 -22.45 -6.59
C ASP A 189 -11.23 -22.22 -5.07
N ASN A 190 -11.01 -20.97 -4.67
CA ASN A 190 -11.09 -20.48 -3.29
C ASN A 190 -12.38 -19.68 -3.03
N SER A 191 -13.38 -19.79 -3.90
CA SER A 191 -14.68 -19.14 -3.71
C SER A 191 -15.33 -19.61 -2.40
N PRO A 192 -16.09 -18.74 -1.70
CA PRO A 192 -16.77 -19.13 -0.47
C PRO A 192 -17.73 -20.32 -0.65
N THR A 193 -18.26 -20.53 -1.84
CA THR A 193 -19.17 -21.64 -2.16
C THR A 193 -18.44 -22.99 -2.23
N ASN A 194 -17.14 -22.99 -2.53
CA ASN A 194 -16.29 -24.19 -2.52
C ASN A 194 -15.64 -24.46 -1.15
N LEU A 195 -15.96 -23.67 -0.11
CA LEU A 195 -15.32 -23.77 1.20
C LEU A 195 -16.33 -24.15 2.27
N ILE A 196 -15.95 -25.10 3.12
CA ILE A 196 -16.80 -25.54 4.23
C ILE A 196 -16.03 -25.70 5.54
N PRO A 197 -16.47 -25.04 6.62
CA PRO A 197 -15.92 -25.30 7.95
C PRO A 197 -16.35 -26.66 8.51
N LEU A 198 -15.38 -27.45 8.95
CA LEU A 198 -15.55 -28.77 9.56
C LEU A 198 -14.70 -28.89 10.82
N CYS A 199 -15.15 -29.64 11.83
CA CYS A 199 -14.28 -30.04 12.93
C CYS A 199 -13.26 -31.09 12.44
N ARG A 200 -12.15 -31.29 13.18
CA ARG A 200 -11.08 -32.24 12.79
C ARG A 200 -11.60 -33.64 12.42
N ALA A 201 -12.55 -34.18 13.19
CA ALA A 201 -13.09 -35.51 12.95
C ALA A 201 -13.90 -35.59 11.65
N CYS A 202 -14.82 -34.63 11.43
CA CYS A 202 -15.59 -34.56 10.20
C CYS A 202 -14.70 -34.25 8.99
N HIS A 203 -13.71 -33.38 9.14
CA HIS A 203 -12.75 -33.07 8.09
C HIS A 203 -11.99 -34.31 7.62
N LYS A 204 -11.48 -35.14 8.56
CA LYS A 204 -10.77 -36.38 8.21
C LYS A 204 -11.69 -37.36 7.45
N ARG A 205 -12.94 -37.51 7.91
CA ARG A 205 -13.93 -38.38 7.25
C ARG A 205 -14.24 -37.91 5.82
N VAL A 206 -14.51 -36.63 5.65
CA VAL A 206 -14.81 -36.05 4.33
C VAL A 206 -13.61 -36.15 3.39
N GLU A 207 -12.40 -35.88 3.88
CA GLU A 207 -11.18 -36.03 3.07
C GLU A 207 -10.98 -37.47 2.58
N SER A 208 -11.26 -38.46 3.45
CA SER A 208 -11.20 -39.88 3.06
C SER A 208 -12.17 -40.20 1.92
N VAL A 209 -13.45 -39.81 2.08
CA VAL A 209 -14.47 -40.03 1.04
C VAL A 209 -14.05 -39.37 -0.28
N PHE A 210 -13.43 -38.19 -0.21
CA PHE A 210 -12.98 -37.49 -1.42
C PHE A 210 -11.80 -38.16 -2.09
N HIS A 211 -10.89 -38.75 -1.32
CA HIS A 211 -9.82 -39.56 -1.88
C HIS A 211 -10.36 -40.81 -2.57
N ASP A 212 -11.34 -41.48 -1.97
CA ASP A 212 -11.97 -42.66 -2.56
C ASP A 212 -12.72 -42.29 -3.86
N VAL A 213 -13.46 -41.17 -3.86
CA VAL A 213 -14.13 -40.65 -5.06
C VAL A 213 -13.14 -40.21 -6.12
N GLU A 214 -12.02 -39.58 -5.76
CA GLU A 214 -10.99 -39.20 -6.74
C GLU A 214 -10.28 -40.42 -7.33
N ALA A 215 -10.11 -41.50 -6.55
CA ALA A 215 -9.44 -42.71 -7.00
C ALA A 215 -10.19 -43.46 -8.12
N VAL A 216 -11.52 -43.29 -8.23
CA VAL A 216 -12.33 -43.89 -9.31
C VAL A 216 -12.42 -43.01 -10.56
N ASP A 217 -11.67 -41.90 -10.60
CA ASP A 217 -11.63 -40.89 -11.67
C ASP A 217 -13.00 -40.53 -12.31
N PRO A 218 -14.01 -40.14 -11.51
CA PRO A 218 -15.32 -39.79 -12.02
C PRO A 218 -15.27 -38.46 -12.76
N PRO A 219 -16.13 -38.23 -13.77
CA PRO A 219 -16.18 -36.97 -14.49
C PRO A 219 -16.31 -35.79 -13.51
N LEU A 220 -15.39 -34.82 -13.60
CA LEU A 220 -15.35 -33.65 -12.70
C LEU A 220 -16.71 -32.94 -12.54
N PRO A 221 -17.57 -32.77 -13.57
CA PRO A 221 -18.89 -32.19 -13.39
C PRO A 221 -19.78 -32.98 -12.43
N VAL A 222 -19.74 -34.31 -12.49
CA VAL A 222 -20.52 -35.21 -11.62
C VAL A 222 -19.98 -35.14 -10.19
N THR A 223 -18.66 -35.23 -10.03
CA THR A 223 -17.98 -35.09 -8.73
C THR A 223 -18.33 -33.75 -8.07
N LYS A 224 -18.27 -32.67 -8.85
CA LYS A 224 -18.66 -31.33 -8.41
C LYS A 224 -20.10 -31.30 -7.93
N LEU A 225 -21.04 -31.87 -8.69
CA LEU A 225 -22.45 -31.89 -8.32
C LEU A 225 -22.69 -32.68 -7.02
N VAL A 226 -22.24 -33.94 -6.98
CA VAL A 226 -22.51 -34.85 -5.86
C VAL A 226 -21.89 -34.34 -4.56
N LEU A 227 -20.61 -33.96 -4.57
CA LEU A 227 -19.92 -33.49 -3.38
C LEU A 227 -20.48 -32.16 -2.89
N PHE A 228 -20.78 -31.25 -3.82
CA PHE A 228 -21.37 -29.95 -3.49
C PHE A 228 -22.75 -30.11 -2.86
N CYS A 229 -23.66 -30.85 -3.50
CA CYS A 229 -25.00 -31.09 -2.97
C CYS A 229 -24.97 -31.78 -1.60
N SER A 230 -24.17 -32.84 -1.46
CA SER A 230 -24.10 -33.63 -0.22
C SER A 230 -23.63 -32.82 0.98
N ILE A 231 -22.61 -31.99 0.78
CA ILE A 231 -22.01 -31.20 1.87
C ILE A 231 -22.85 -29.97 2.19
N HIS A 232 -23.40 -29.27 1.19
CA HIS A 232 -24.27 -28.12 1.45
C HIS A 232 -25.58 -28.53 2.11
N ALA A 233 -26.17 -29.67 1.71
CA ALA A 233 -27.35 -30.21 2.39
C ALA A 233 -27.08 -30.46 3.89
N ARG A 234 -25.94 -31.09 4.22
CA ARG A 234 -25.53 -31.30 5.63
C ARG A 234 -25.38 -29.98 6.39
N ARG A 235 -24.80 -28.95 5.77
CA ARG A 235 -24.66 -27.61 6.37
C ARG A 235 -26.02 -27.01 6.71
N THR A 236 -26.96 -27.06 5.76
CA THR A 236 -28.31 -26.52 5.93
C THR A 236 -29.06 -27.22 7.05
N VAL A 237 -29.03 -28.56 7.08
CA VAL A 237 -29.64 -29.35 8.16
C VAL A 237 -29.03 -28.98 9.51
N THR A 238 -27.70 -28.93 9.59
CA THR A 238 -27.00 -28.58 10.84
C THR A 238 -27.36 -27.17 11.32
N LEU A 239 -27.42 -26.21 10.40
CA LEU A 239 -27.82 -24.83 10.74
C LEU A 239 -29.25 -24.80 11.29
N HIS A 240 -30.17 -25.53 10.68
CA HIS A 240 -31.54 -25.62 11.17
C HIS A 240 -31.60 -26.23 12.58
N MET A 241 -30.89 -27.34 12.81
CA MET A 241 -30.80 -27.96 14.13
C MET A 241 -30.26 -26.99 15.21
N LEU A 242 -29.18 -26.26 14.89
CA LEU A 242 -28.61 -25.28 15.82
C LEU A 242 -29.58 -24.13 16.14
N LYS A 243 -30.35 -23.64 15.15
CA LYS A 243 -31.36 -22.61 15.36
C LYS A 243 -32.51 -23.13 16.25
N SER A 244 -33.01 -24.33 15.96
CA SER A 244 -34.08 -24.95 16.73
C SER A 244 -33.68 -25.17 18.19
N SER A 245 -32.45 -25.64 18.45
CA SER A 245 -31.93 -25.77 19.81
C SER A 245 -31.75 -24.42 20.53
N ALA A 246 -31.32 -23.37 19.82
CA ALA A 246 -31.19 -22.04 20.39
C ALA A 246 -32.55 -21.45 20.81
N HIS A 247 -33.57 -21.60 19.96
CA HIS A 247 -34.94 -21.18 20.28
C HIS A 247 -35.53 -21.97 21.46
N ALA A 248 -35.28 -23.28 21.54
CA ALA A 248 -35.72 -24.10 22.67
C ALA A 248 -35.07 -23.64 24.00
N GLY A 249 -33.77 -23.34 23.99
CA GLY A 249 -33.07 -22.82 25.17
C GLY A 249 -33.56 -21.44 25.63
N GLN A 250 -33.93 -20.56 24.70
CA GLN A 250 -34.52 -19.25 25.01
C GLN A 250 -35.91 -19.38 25.65
N ARG A 251 -36.74 -20.30 25.15
CA ARG A 251 -38.09 -20.56 25.72
C ARG A 251 -38.02 -21.23 27.09
N ALA A 252 -36.99 -22.03 27.37
CA ALA A 252 -36.81 -22.68 28.67
C ALA A 252 -36.22 -21.74 29.73
N ALA A 253 -35.61 -20.61 29.33
CA ALA A 253 -35.02 -19.61 30.21
C ALA A 253 -35.92 -18.39 30.48
N ALA A 254 -37.10 -18.34 29.83
CA ALA A 254 -38.14 -17.33 30.00
C ALA A 254 -39.27 -17.90 30.85
#